data_AF-A0A553SND6-F1
#
_entry.id   AF-A0A553SND6-F1
#
_cell.length_a   1.000
_cell.length_b   1.000
_cell.length_c   1.000
_cell.angle_alpha   90.00
_cell.angle_beta   90.00
_cell.angle_gamma   90.00
#
_symmetry.space_group_name_H-M   'P 1'
#
loop_
_entity.id
_entity.type
_entity.pdbx_description
1 polymer ?
#
loop_
_entity_poly.entity_id
_entity_poly.type
_entity_poly.pdbx_seq_one_letter_code
_entity_poly.pdbx_strand_id
1 'polypeptide(L)' 'MKRYISIFILSILLGLVLLGFLIPLMIGIDSVGEVDTVIGILCIFFGSFIITQLFYIIDLIKKQKS' A
#
# COMPACT_ATOMS: atom_id res chain seq x y z
N MET A 1 -15.27 -2.31 12.52
CA MET A 1 -13.90 -2.24 13.06
C MET A 1 -13.02 -3.38 12.55
N LYS A 2 -13.35 -4.66 12.80
CA LYS A 2 -12.53 -5.81 12.36
C LYS A 2 -12.23 -5.86 10.85
N ARG A 3 -13.20 -5.50 9.98
CA ARG A 3 -13.02 -5.53 8.52
C ARG A 3 -11.96 -4.55 8.02
N TYR A 4 -11.91 -3.33 8.55
CA TYR A 4 -10.94 -2.31 8.12
C TYR A 4 -9.53 -2.59 8.62
N ILE A 5 -9.39 -3.09 9.86
CA ILE A 5 -8.11 -3.59 10.39
C ILE A 5 -7.63 -4.77 9.55
N SER A 6 -8.53 -5.66 9.13
CA SER A 6 -8.20 -6.78 8.24
C SER A 6 -7.69 -6.29 6.88
N ILE A 7 -8.33 -5.26 6.30
CA ILE A 7 -7.91 -4.66 5.03
C ILE A 7 -6.55 -3.95 5.19
N PHE A 8 -6.34 -3.23 6.29
CA PHE A 8 -5.06 -2.58 6.58
C PHE A 8 -3.90 -3.56 6.73
N ILE A 9 -4.10 -4.64 7.50
CA ILE A 9 -3.11 -5.69 7.67
C ILE A 9 -2.84 -6.40 6.34
N LEU A 10 -3.89 -6.67 5.55
CA LEU A 10 -3.75 -7.26 4.22
C LEU A 10 -2.95 -6.36 3.28
N SER A 11 -3.21 -5.04 3.29
CA SER A 11 -2.43 -4.06 2.54
C SER A 11 -0.98 -4.07 3.00
N ILE A 12 -0.67 -4.04 4.30
CA ILE A 12 0.71 -4.09 4.79
C ILE A 12 1.44 -5.36 4.33
N LEU A 13 0.78 -6.51 4.41
CA LEU A 13 1.32 -7.79 3.95
C LEU A 13 1.60 -7.78 2.44
N LEU A 14 0.66 -7.29 1.63
CA LEU A 14 0.86 -7.13 0.19
C LEU A 14 2.03 -6.20 -0.13
N GLY A 15 2.19 -5.11 0.63
CA GLY A 15 3.28 -4.17 0.46
C GLY A 15 4.63 -4.76 0.80
N LEU A 16 4.72 -5.50 1.90
CA LEU A 16 5.94 -6.21 2.31
C LEU A 16 6.34 -7.28 1.29
N VAL A 17 5.40 -8.01 0.71
CA VAL A 17 5.69 -9.01 -0.33
C VAL A 17 6.15 -8.34 -1.63
N LEU A 18 5.47 -7.27 -2.06
CA LEU A 18 5.83 -6.52 -3.28
C LEU A 18 7.22 -5.85 -3.14
N LEU A 19 7.49 -5.19 -2.02
CA LEU A 19 8.73 -4.47 -1.79
C LEU A 19 9.90 -5.36 -1.36
N GLY A 20 9.65 -6.36 -0.54
CA GLY A 20 10.69 -7.22 0.03
C GLY A 20 11.15 -8.33 -0.92
N PHE A 21 10.30 -8.75 -1.85
CA PHE A 21 10.61 -9.87 -2.76
C PHE A 21 10.49 -9.51 -4.23
N LEU A 22 9.39 -8.88 -4.65
CA LEU A 22 9.13 -8.69 -6.09
C LEU A 22 10.08 -7.64 -6.70
N ILE A 23 10.31 -6.54 -5.98
CA ILE A 23 11.17 -5.44 -6.42
C ILE A 23 12.65 -5.85 -6.49
N PRO A 24 13.25 -6.45 -5.44
CA PRO A 24 14.64 -6.93 -5.51
C PRO A 24 14.86 -8.04 -6.55
N LEU A 25 13.83 -8.84 -6.86
CA LEU A 25 13.87 -9.87 -7.89
C LEU A 25 13.86 -9.27 -9.31
N MET A 26 13.21 -8.11 -9.49
CA MET A 26 13.10 -7.41 -10.77
C MET A 26 14.28 -6.47 -11.03
N ILE A 27 15.02 -6.04 -10.00
CA ILE A 27 16.20 -5.19 -10.18
C ILE A 27 17.39 -6.06 -10.58
N GLY A 28 17.64 -6.17 -11.87
CA GLY A 28 18.74 -6.96 -12.45
C GLY A 28 19.68 -6.09 -13.26
N ILE A 29 20.82 -5.68 -12.68
CA ILE A 29 22.03 -5.06 -13.28
C ILE A 29 21.84 -3.78 -14.14
N ASP A 30 20.75 -3.59 -14.91
CA ASP A 30 20.46 -2.40 -15.74
C ASP A 30 19.51 -1.42 -15.03
N SER A 31 20.09 -0.68 -14.09
CA SER A 31 19.40 0.02 -13.00
C SER A 31 18.55 1.26 -13.31
N VAL A 32 18.48 1.78 -14.55
CA VAL A 32 17.85 3.09 -14.79
C VAL A 32 16.33 3.00 -15.04
N GLY A 33 15.88 2.10 -15.92
CA GLY A 33 14.43 1.94 -16.21
C GLY A 33 13.66 1.15 -15.14
N GLU A 34 14.36 0.31 -14.40
CA GLU A 34 13.78 -0.51 -13.32
C GLU A 34 13.43 0.34 -12.11
N VAL A 35 14.23 1.36 -11.79
CA VAL A 35 14.00 2.27 -10.67
C VAL A 35 12.74 3.13 -10.88
N ASP A 36 12.51 3.62 -12.10
CA ASP A 36 11.28 4.36 -12.43
C ASP A 36 10.03 3.49 -12.25
N THR A 37 10.12 2.22 -12.64
CA THR A 37 9.04 1.25 -12.49
C THR A 37 8.74 0.96 -11.02
N VAL A 38 9.78 0.81 -10.19
CA VAL A 38 9.68 0.60 -8.75
C VAL A 38 9.05 1.81 -8.06
N ILE A 39 9.46 3.03 -8.42
CA ILE A 39 8.89 4.28 -7.89
C ILE A 39 7.41 4.42 -8.27
N GLY A 40 7.05 4.05 -9.50
CA GLY A 40 5.65 4.03 -9.95
C GLY A 40 4.79 3.06 -9.15
N ILE A 41 5.28 1.84 -8.93
CA ILE A 41 4.61 0.83 -8.10
C ILE A 41 4.45 1.33 -6.66
N LEU A 42 5.49 1.93 -6.10
CA LEU A 42 5.44 2.54 -4.77
C LEU A 42 4.40 3.65 -4.67
N CYS A 43 4.33 4.55 -5.65
CA CYS A 43 3.33 5.62 -5.66
C CYS A 43 1.90 5.08 -5.71
N ILE A 44 1.63 4.07 -6.55
CA ILE A 44 0.30 3.44 -6.63
C ILE A 44 -0.04 2.75 -5.32
N PHE A 45 0.94 2.04 -4.75
CA PHE A 45 0.78 1.30 -3.52
C PHE A 45 0.43 2.22 -2.35
N PHE A 46 1.27 3.23 -2.09
CA PHE A 46 1.04 4.22 -1.04
C PHE A 46 -0.20 5.06 -1.30
N GLY A 47 -0.50 5.42 -2.56
CA GLY A 47 -1.72 6.13 -2.93
C GLY A 47 -2.98 5.35 -2.55
N SER A 48 -3.04 4.06 -2.91
CA SER A 48 -4.18 3.19 -2.56
C SER A 48 -4.31 3.00 -1.04
N PHE A 49 -3.18 2.92 -0.34
CA PHE A 49 -3.13 2.77 1.10
C PHE A 49 -3.68 4.01 1.82
N ILE A 50 -3.23 5.21 1.42
CA ILE A 50 -3.72 6.48 1.96
C ILE A 50 -5.22 6.63 1.75
N ILE A 51 -5.72 6.33 0.55
CA ILE A 51 -7.16 6.39 0.24
C ILE A 51 -7.94 5.44 1.16
N THR A 52 -7.45 4.22 1.33
CA THR A 52 -8.08 3.23 2.21
C THR A 52 -8.12 3.70 3.67
N GLN A 53 -7.05 4.35 4.15
CA GLN A 53 -7.02 4.95 5.50
C GLN A 53 -7.98 6.13 5.63
N LEU A 54 -8.12 6.98 4.61
CA LEU A 54 -9.07 8.10 4.63
C LEU A 54 -10.51 7.61 4.77
N PHE A 55 -10.90 6.59 4.01
CA PHE A 55 -12.23 5.97 4.15
C PHE A 55 -12.46 5.40 5.55
N TYR A 56 -11.43 4.81 6.16
CA TYR A 56 -11.51 4.33 7.54
C TYR A 56 -11.74 5.47 8.54
N ILE A 57 -10.98 6.56 8.44
CA ILE A 57 -11.11 7.72 9.33
C ILE A 57 -12.51 8.36 9.18
N ILE A 58 -13.01 8.49 7.95
CA ILE A 58 -14.36 9.05 7.68
C ILE A 58 -15.45 8.18 8.33
N ASP A 59 -15.37 6.85 8.21
CA ASP A 59 -16.33 5.93 8.84
C ASP A 59 -16.29 6.03 10.38
N LEU A 60 -15.09 6.20 10.94
CA LEU A 60 -14.89 6.34 12.38
C LEU A 60 -15.49 7.64 12.92
N ILE A 61 -15.26 8.76 12.23
CA ILE A 61 -15.85 10.07 12.57
C ILE A 61 -17.37 10.01 12.49
N LYS A 62 -17.94 9.35 11.46
CA LYS A 62 -19.40 9.19 11.32
C LYS A 62 -20.00 8.39 12.47
N LYS A 63 -19.33 7.32 12.91
CA LYS A 63 -19.79 6.51 14.05
C LYS A 63 -19.68 7.21 15.39
N GLN A 64 -18.72 8.12 15.56
CA GLN A 64 -18.55 8.85 16.82
C GLN A 64 -19.58 9.99 16.99
N LYS A 65 -20.25 10.41 15.91
CA LYS A 65 -21.27 11.46 15.91
C LYS A 65 -22.71 10.95 16.13
N SER A 66 -22.91 9.63 16.19
CA SER A 66 -24.20 8.98 16.50
C SER A 66 -24.17 8.35 17.88
#